data_AF-A0A953YQR4-F1
#
_entry.id   AF-A0A953YQR4-F1
#
_cell.length_a   1.000
_cell.length_b   1.000
_cell.length_c   1.000
_cell.angle_alpha   90.00
_cell.angle_beta   90.00
_cell.angle_gamma   90.00
#
_symmetry.space_group_name_H-M   'P 1'
#
loop_
_entity.id
_entity.type
_entity.pdbx_description
1 polymer ?
#
loop_
_entity_poly.entity_id
_entity_poly.type
_entity_poly.pdbx_seq_one_letter_code
_entity_poly.pdbx_strand_id
1 'polypeptide(L)' 'MRRAVLKAFAAFALAGAAVAAPAGPALAQGAWATVWGPAIGPPAIYGGYSEGCLRGAVALPLDGPGYQVVRPA' A
#
# COMPACT_ATOMS: atom_id res chain seq x y z
N MET A 1 -27.09 -13.45 38.91
CA MET A 1 -26.20 -13.98 37.86
C MET A 1 -26.48 -13.36 36.48
N ARG A 2 -27.72 -13.41 35.95
CA ARG A 2 -28.10 -12.80 34.64
C ARG A 2 -27.80 -11.30 34.46
N ARG A 3 -27.93 -10.50 35.53
CA ARG A 3 -27.67 -9.04 35.50
C ARG A 3 -26.19 -8.67 35.46
N ALA A 4 -25.30 -9.54 35.94
CA ALA A 4 -23.86 -9.31 35.92
C ALA A 4 -23.27 -9.60 34.52
N VAL A 5 -23.79 -10.63 33.87
CA VAL A 5 -23.44 -10.97 32.46
C VAL A 5 -23.87 -9.85 31.52
N LEU A 6 -25.06 -9.27 31.71
CA LEU A 6 -25.55 -8.18 30.86
C LEU A 6 -24.68 -6.90 30.96
N LYS A 7 -24.16 -6.58 32.15
CA LYS A 7 -23.26 -5.44 32.36
C LYS A 7 -21.87 -5.67 31.76
N ALA A 8 -21.37 -6.90 31.79
CA ALA A 8 -20.09 -7.25 31.17
C ALA A 8 -20.13 -7.13 29.64
N PHE A 9 -21.25 -7.53 29.01
CA PHE A 9 -21.45 -7.34 27.57
C PHE A 9 -21.55 -5.85 27.17
N ALA A 10 -22.22 -5.02 27.97
CA ALA A 10 -22.30 -3.58 27.73
C ALA A 10 -20.93 -2.88 27.84
N ALA A 11 -20.08 -3.30 28.78
CA ALA A 11 -18.72 -2.77 28.92
C ALA A 11 -17.81 -3.19 27.75
N PHE A 12 -18.00 -4.38 27.18
CA PHE A 12 -17.25 -4.84 26.00
C PHE A 12 -17.68 -4.09 24.73
N ALA A 13 -18.96 -3.76 24.60
CA ALA A 13 -19.46 -2.94 23.48
C ALA A 13 -18.95 -1.49 23.52
N LEU A 14 -18.68 -0.93 24.70
CA LEU A 14 -18.18 0.44 24.85
C LEU A 14 -16.67 0.58 24.62
N ALA A 15 -15.90 -0.51 24.71
CA ALA A 15 -14.44 -0.51 24.52
C ALA A 15 -14.01 -0.88 23.09
N GLY A 16 -14.93 -1.36 22.24
CA GLY A 16 -14.67 -1.77 20.85
C GLY A 16 -14.72 -0.64 19.82
N ALA A 17 -15.00 0.60 20.23
CA ALA A 17 -14.92 1.78 19.37
C ALA A 17 -13.44 2.21 19.20
N ALA A 18 -12.62 1.31 18.68
CA ALA A 18 -11.35 1.69 18.09
C ALA A 18 -11.68 2.69 16.96
N VAL A 19 -11.31 3.95 17.19
CA VAL A 19 -11.41 5.04 16.22
C VAL A 19 -10.73 4.57 14.94
N ALA A 20 -11.52 4.19 13.94
CA ALA A 20 -11.07 4.17 12.56
C ALA A 20 -10.77 5.64 12.23
N ALA A 21 -9.52 6.05 12.43
CA ALA A 21 -9.07 7.32 11.92
C ALA A 21 -9.44 7.36 10.43
N PRO A 22 -10.11 8.41 9.93
CA PRO A 22 -10.30 8.54 8.51
C PRO A 22 -8.90 8.51 7.91
N ALA A 23 -8.63 7.52 7.05
CA ALA A 23 -7.48 7.58 6.18
C ALA A 23 -7.64 8.91 5.43
N GLY A 24 -6.81 9.90 5.77
CA GLY A 24 -6.77 11.15 5.04
C GLY A 24 -6.58 10.87 3.55
N PRO A 25 -6.86 11.85 2.66
CA PRO A 25 -6.64 11.66 1.23
C PRO A 25 -5.25 11.08 1.04
N ALA A 26 -5.13 9.91 0.41
CA ALA A 26 -3.84 9.24 0.38
C ALA A 26 -2.93 10.08 -0.51
N LEU A 27 -2.00 10.80 0.11
CA LEU A 27 -1.09 11.72 -0.58
C LEU A 27 -0.28 11.02 -1.69
N ALA A 28 -0.29 9.68 -1.73
CA ALA A 28 0.33 8.85 -2.74
C ALA A 28 -0.41 8.78 -4.10
N GLN A 29 -1.71 9.12 -4.19
CA GLN A 29 -2.46 8.94 -5.45
C GLN A 29 -1.98 9.83 -6.62
N GLY A 30 -1.14 10.85 -6.37
CA GLY A 30 -0.56 11.70 -7.41
C GLY A 30 0.97 11.75 -7.45
N ALA A 31 1.66 11.22 -6.44
CA ALA A 31 3.12 11.37 -6.33
C ALA A 31 3.90 10.42 -7.24
N TRP A 32 3.35 9.24 -7.58
CA TRP A 32 4.10 8.24 -8.36
C TRP A 32 4.38 8.68 -9.80
N ALA A 33 3.46 9.43 -10.42
CA ALA A 33 3.60 9.90 -11.79
C ALA A 33 4.69 10.98 -11.96
N THR A 34 5.20 11.56 -10.87
CA THR A 34 6.25 12.58 -10.89
C THR A 34 7.64 12.04 -10.56
N VAL A 35 7.76 10.75 -10.24
CA VAL A 35 9.03 10.08 -9.95
C VAL A 35 9.67 9.61 -11.25
N TRP A 36 10.81 10.21 -11.60
CA TRP A 36 11.48 10.00 -12.89
C TRP A 36 12.42 8.78 -12.96
N GLY A 37 12.66 8.08 -11.86
CA GLY A 37 13.56 6.93 -11.87
C GLY A 37 13.46 6.04 -10.63
N PRO A 38 14.15 4.88 -10.64
CA PRO A 38 14.10 3.93 -9.55
C PRO A 38 14.68 4.50 -8.25
N ALA A 39 14.06 4.16 -7.12
CA ALA A 39 14.65 4.44 -5.82
C ALA A 39 15.98 3.67 -5.66
N ILE A 40 17.01 4.36 -5.15
CA ILE A 40 18.36 3.80 -4.95
C ILE A 40 18.36 2.75 -3.83
N GLY A 41 19.10 1.65 -4.03
CA GLY A 41 19.38 0.63 -3.03
C GLY A 41 19.20 -0.79 -3.58
N PRO A 42 19.36 -1.83 -2.73
CA PRO A 42 19.12 -3.21 -3.14
C PRO A 42 17.67 -3.43 -3.62
N PRO A 43 17.44 -4.39 -4.54
CA PRO A 43 16.09 -4.74 -5.00
C PRO A 43 15.18 -5.15 -3.84
N ALA A 44 14.01 -4.55 -3.76
CA ALA A 44 13.00 -4.88 -2.75
C ALA A 44 11.58 -4.56 -3.25
N ILE A 45 10.62 -5.41 -2.87
CA ILE A 45 9.19 -5.26 -3.13
C ILE A 45 8.48 -5.03 -1.79
N TYR A 46 7.64 -4.02 -1.72
CA TYR A 46 6.88 -3.66 -0.53
C TYR A 46 5.38 -3.71 -0.85
N GLY A 47 4.60 -4.50 -0.11
CA GLY A 47 3.15 -4.64 -0.34
C GLY A 47 2.77 -5.68 -1.40
N GLY A 48 1.55 -5.56 -1.93
CA GLY A 48 0.97 -6.44 -2.95
C GLY A 48 0.96 -5.83 -4.34
N TYR A 49 0.53 -6.60 -5.35
CA TYR A 49 0.50 -6.16 -6.75
C TYR A 49 -0.28 -4.86 -6.97
N SER A 50 -1.44 -4.71 -6.35
CA SER A 50 -2.33 -3.55 -6.51
C SER A 50 -2.09 -2.43 -5.49
N GLU A 51 -1.18 -2.63 -4.53
CA GLU A 51 -1.02 -1.76 -3.35
C GLU A 51 0.41 -1.82 -2.80
N GLY A 52 1.39 -1.61 -3.69
CA GLY A 52 2.80 -1.75 -3.34
C GLY A 52 3.72 -0.72 -4.00
N CYS A 53 5.00 -0.82 -3.67
CA CYS A 53 6.09 -0.08 -4.30
C CYS A 53 7.36 -0.95 -4.39
N LEU A 54 8.36 -0.45 -5.12
CA LEU A 54 9.61 -1.16 -5.36
C LEU A 54 10.84 -0.23 -5.31
N ARG A 55 11.98 -0.80 -4.90
CA ARG A 55 13.29 -0.14 -4.87
C ARG A 55 14.28 -0.95 -5.70
N GLY A 56 15.29 -0.30 -6.27
CA GLY A 56 16.35 -0.97 -7.03
C GLY A 56 15.85 -1.58 -8.33
N ALA A 57 14.85 -0.95 -8.97
CA ALA A 57 14.36 -1.37 -10.28
C ALA A 57 15.44 -1.22 -11.34
N VAL A 58 15.42 -2.11 -12.33
CA VAL A 58 16.31 -2.06 -13.50
C VAL A 58 15.46 -1.80 -14.73
N ALA A 59 15.89 -0.84 -15.56
CA ALA A 59 15.22 -0.55 -16.82
C ALA A 59 15.40 -1.71 -17.82
N LEU A 60 14.30 -2.12 -18.46
CA LEU A 60 14.38 -3.05 -19.58
C LEU A 60 15.08 -2.35 -20.77
N PRO A 61 16.08 -2.97 -21.43
CA PRO A 61 16.69 -2.39 -22.62
C PRO A 61 15.63 -2.15 -23.71
N LEU A 62 15.73 -1.01 -24.41
CA LEU A 62 14.76 -0.63 -25.44
C LEU A 62 14.68 -1.64 -26.59
N ASP A 63 15.80 -2.27 -26.91
CA ASP A 63 15.93 -3.27 -27.96
C ASP A 63 16.45 -4.59 -27.37
N GLY A 64 15.92 -5.71 -27.89
CA GLY A 64 16.43 -7.03 -27.57
C GLY A 64 15.80 -8.13 -28.43
N PRO A 65 16.44 -9.32 -28.50
CA PRO A 65 15.94 -10.42 -29.30
C PRO A 65 14.61 -10.94 -28.73
N GLY A 66 13.60 -11.04 -29.59
CA GLY A 66 12.30 -11.62 -29.23
C GLY A 66 11.35 -10.68 -28.48
N TYR A 67 11.67 -9.39 -28.34
CA TYR A 67 10.74 -8.42 -27.78
C TYR A 67 10.92 -7.01 -28.37
N GLN A 68 9.91 -6.16 -28.16
CA GLN A 68 9.94 -4.73 -28.47
C GLN A 68 9.26 -3.95 -27.35
N VAL A 69 9.81 -2.78 -26.99
CA VAL A 69 9.19 -1.88 -26.03
C VAL A 69 8.14 -1.01 -26.73
N VAL A 70 6.89 -1.08 -26.27
CA VAL A 70 5.81 -0.23 -26.76
C VAL A 70 5.57 0.93 -25.79
N ARG A 71 5.28 2.12 -26.34
CA ARG A 71 5.08 3.36 -25.56
C ARG A 71 6.26 3.66 -24.61
N PRO A 72 7.51 3.74 -25.13
CA PRO A 72 8.59 4.30 -24.33
C PRO A 72 8.19 5.72 -23.87
N ALA A 73 8.65 6.09 -22.67
CA ALA A 73 8.32 7.37 -22.03
C ALA A 73 8.81 8.58 -22.83
#